data_AF-A0A819QH37-F1
#
_entry.id   AF-A0A819QH37-F1
#
_cell.length_a   1.000
_cell.length_b   1.000
_cell.length_c   1.000
_cell.angle_alpha   90.00
_cell.angle_beta   90.00
_cell.angle_gamma   90.00
#
_symmetry.space_group_name_H-M   'P 1'
#
loop_
_entity.id
_entity.type
_entity.pdbx_description
1 polymer ?
#
loop_
_entity_poly.entity_id
_entity_poly.type
_entity_poly.pdbx_seq_one_letter_code
_entity_poly.pdbx_strand_id
1 'polypeptide(L)'
;MATPSTTETTPPLSENVQKDLQELLSIMANRGFASMKGNLNQYLEKWKHEELNIAITGSPGSGKSTFINTIRRLKPTDPDAAKVGTTETTTKAQQYRDP
;
A
#
# COMPACT_ATOMS: atom_id res chain seq x y z
N MET A 1 16.81 -15.34 -32.78
CA MET A 1 16.11 -14.15 -32.25
C MET A 1 14.84 -14.65 -31.58
N ALA A 2 14.79 -14.65 -30.25
CA ALA A 2 13.61 -15.04 -29.49
C ALA A 2 13.29 -13.91 -28.51
N THR A 3 12.14 -13.28 -28.67
CA THR A 3 11.57 -12.37 -27.68
C THR A 3 11.04 -13.20 -26.51
N PRO A 4 11.41 -12.92 -25.25
CA PRO A 4 10.74 -13.56 -24.12
C PRO A 4 9.38 -12.91 -23.92
N SER A 5 8.33 -13.73 -24.03
CA SER A 5 6.97 -13.43 -23.64
C SER A 5 6.91 -13.25 -22.11
N THR A 6 6.77 -12.01 -21.64
CA THR A 6 6.49 -11.70 -20.24
C THR A 6 5.09 -12.23 -19.91
N THR A 7 5.02 -13.36 -19.22
CA THR A 7 3.81 -13.77 -18.50
C THR A 7 3.60 -12.78 -17.36
N GLU A 8 2.55 -11.96 -17.44
CA GLU A 8 2.03 -11.22 -16.30
C GLU A 8 1.49 -12.22 -15.27
N THR A 9 2.36 -12.65 -14.36
CA THR A 9 1.95 -13.40 -13.17
C THR A 9 1.30 -12.40 -12.23
N THR A 10 -0.01 -12.19 -12.35
CA THR A 10 -0.78 -11.47 -11.33
C THR A 10 -0.48 -12.16 -10.00
N PRO A 11 0.12 -11.46 -9.01
CA PRO A 11 0.45 -12.10 -7.75
C PRO A 11 -0.85 -12.66 -7.15
N PRO A 12 -0.84 -13.91 -6.63
CA PRO A 12 -2.02 -14.46 -5.99
C PRO A 12 -2.44 -13.50 -4.87
N LEU A 13 -3.75 -13.22 -4.81
CA LEU A 13 -4.34 -12.45 -3.72
C LEU A 13 -3.84 -13.02 -2.40
N SER A 14 -3.44 -12.17 -1.44
CA SER A 14 -2.92 -12.65 -0.16
C SER A 14 -3.92 -13.59 0.52
N GLU A 15 -3.43 -14.59 1.27
CA GLU A 15 -4.30 -15.60 1.93
C GLU A 15 -5.42 -14.96 2.75
N ASN A 16 -5.14 -13.82 3.37
CA ASN A 16 -6.12 -13.04 4.14
C ASN A 16 -7.24 -12.50 3.24
N VAL A 17 -6.90 -11.97 2.06
CA VAL A 17 -7.89 -11.48 1.09
C VAL A 17 -8.71 -12.63 0.51
N GLN A 18 -8.08 -13.78 0.24
CA GLN A 18 -8.81 -14.96 -0.24
C GLN A 18 -9.81 -15.47 0.79
N LYS A 19 -9.41 -15.50 2.07
CA LYS A 19 -10.25 -15.91 3.18
C LYS A 19 -11.44 -14.96 3.39
N ASP A 20 -11.19 -13.64 3.35
CA ASP A 20 -12.25 -12.63 3.48
C ASP A 20 -13.27 -12.73 2.34
N LEU A 21 -12.82 -12.99 1.10
CA LEU A 21 -13.71 -13.19 -0.05
C LEU A 21 -14.55 -14.47 0.07
N GLN A 22 -13.95 -15.57 0.52
CA GLN A 22 -14.67 -16.83 0.79
C GLN A 22 -15.76 -16.63 1.87
N GLU A 23 -15.45 -15.87 2.92
CA GLU A 23 -16.41 -15.56 3.98
C GLU A 23 -17.59 -14.74 3.43
N LEU A 24 -17.33 -13.70 2.63
CA LEU A 24 -18.40 -12.91 1.99
C LEU A 24 -19.28 -13.74 1.04
N LEU A 25 -18.69 -14.65 0.27
CA LEU A 25 -19.43 -15.56 -0.61
C LEU A 25 -20.34 -16.50 0.19
N SER A 26 -19.86 -17.02 1.32
CA SER A 26 -20.66 -17.88 2.20
C SER A 26 -21.86 -17.15 2.83
N ILE A 27 -21.69 -15.86 3.15
CA ILE A 27 -22.75 -15.01 3.69
C ILE A 27 -23.80 -14.74 2.61
N MET A 28 -23.38 -14.46 1.38
CA MET A 28 -24.29 -14.27 0.25
C MET A 28 -25.15 -15.52 0.02
N ALA A 29 -24.52 -16.70 -0.01
CA ALA A 29 -25.20 -17.97 -0.26
C ALA A 29 -26.24 -18.32 0.83
N ASN A 30 -25.98 -17.98 2.10
CA ASN A 30 -26.81 -18.39 3.23
C ASN A 30 -27.81 -17.33 3.71
N ARG A 31 -27.52 -16.03 3.53
CA ARG A 31 -28.28 -14.92 4.14
C ARG A 31 -28.75 -13.85 3.14
N GLY A 32 -28.33 -13.94 1.87
CA GLY A 32 -28.72 -13.02 0.80
C GLY A 32 -27.98 -11.68 0.81
N PHE A 33 -28.24 -10.86 -0.22
CA PHE A 33 -27.48 -9.64 -0.53
C PHE A 33 -27.52 -8.55 0.55
N ALA A 34 -28.62 -8.44 1.30
CA ALA A 34 -28.75 -7.42 2.35
C ALA A 34 -27.72 -7.62 3.47
N SER A 35 -27.48 -8.88 3.87
CA SER A 35 -26.45 -9.22 4.85
C SER A 35 -25.04 -9.01 4.31
N MET A 36 -24.80 -9.25 3.01
CA MET A 36 -23.50 -9.01 2.39
C MET A 36 -23.09 -7.54 2.46
N LYS A 37 -24.01 -6.59 2.22
CA LYS A 37 -23.71 -5.15 2.28
C LYS A 37 -23.21 -4.70 3.65
N GLY A 38 -23.82 -5.20 4.73
CA GLY A 38 -23.41 -4.88 6.09
C GLY A 38 -22.00 -5.40 6.42
N ASN A 39 -21.71 -6.64 6.05
CA ASN A 39 -20.40 -7.25 6.28
C ASN A 39 -19.32 -6.58 5.42
N LEU A 40 -19.58 -6.33 4.13
CA LEU A 40 -18.64 -5.64 3.25
C LEU A 40 -18.26 -4.26 3.79
N ASN A 41 -19.24 -3.49 4.27
CA ASN A 41 -18.96 -2.20 4.90
C ASN A 41 -18.06 -2.37 6.13
N GLN A 42 -18.30 -3.38 6.97
CA GLN A 42 -17.46 -3.67 8.13
C GLN A 42 -16.01 -4.02 7.74
N TYR A 43 -15.81 -4.84 6.69
CA TYR A 43 -14.48 -5.11 6.16
C TYR A 43 -13.83 -3.84 5.62
N LEU A 44 -14.53 -3.04 4.81
CA LEU A 44 -14.00 -1.79 4.28
C LEU A 44 -13.60 -0.82 5.40
N GLU A 45 -14.41 -0.70 6.45
CA GLU A 45 -14.05 0.11 7.62
C GLU A 45 -12.83 -0.43 8.34
N LYS A 46 -12.70 -1.75 8.51
CA LYS A 46 -11.48 -2.35 9.10
C LYS A 46 -10.23 -2.01 8.30
N TRP A 47 -10.27 -2.18 6.98
CA TRP A 47 -9.14 -1.90 6.08
C TRP A 47 -8.79 -0.41 6.02
N LYS A 48 -9.79 0.49 6.11
CA LYS A 48 -9.55 1.95 6.14
C LYS A 48 -8.77 2.43 7.37
N HIS A 49 -8.87 1.71 8.49
CA HIS A 49 -8.23 2.09 9.75
C HIS A 49 -6.92 1.32 10.01
N GLU A 50 -6.51 0.47 9.07
CA GLU A 50 -5.29 -0.32 9.22
C GLU A 50 -4.06 0.53 8.85
N GLU A 51 -3.11 0.63 9.78
CA GLU A 51 -1.87 1.40 9.55
C GLU A 51 -0.82 0.54 8.84
N LEU A 52 -0.45 0.93 7.62
CA LEU A 52 0.65 0.31 6.88
C LEU A 52 1.94 1.11 7.05
N ASN A 53 2.94 0.51 7.69
CA ASN A 53 4.26 1.10 7.90
C ASN A 53 5.28 0.51 6.92
N ILE A 54 5.81 1.34 6.01
CA ILE A 54 6.81 0.92 5.00
C ILE A 54 8.15 1.56 5.34
N ALA A 55 9.17 0.74 5.58
CA ALA A 55 10.54 1.19 5.80
C ALA A 55 11.31 1.26 4.47
N ILE A 56 11.92 2.40 4.18
CA ILE A 56 12.76 2.62 2.99
C ILE A 56 14.22 2.81 3.44
N THR A 57 15.11 1.95 2.95
CA THR A 57 16.54 1.94 3.31
C THR A 57 17.43 2.07 2.07
N GLY A 58 18.73 2.30 2.27
CA GLY A 58 19.73 2.43 1.21
C GLY A 58 20.77 3.51 1.49
N SER A 59 21.86 3.52 0.71
CA SER A 59 22.99 4.44 0.88
C SER A 59 22.60 5.92 0.72
N PRO A 60 23.35 6.87 1.31
CA PRO A 60 23.15 8.31 1.09
C PRO A 60 23.17 8.66 -0.41
N GLY A 61 22.34 9.62 -0.83
CA GLY A 61 22.25 10.03 -2.24
C GLY A 61 21.51 9.06 -3.18
N SER A 62 21.03 7.90 -2.73
CA SER A 62 20.31 6.93 -3.57
C SER A 62 18.88 7.35 -3.98
N GLY A 63 18.43 8.55 -3.59
CA GLY A 63 17.11 9.06 -3.95
C GLY A 63 15.95 8.58 -3.06
N LYS A 64 16.20 8.04 -1.86
CA LYS A 64 15.15 7.59 -0.92
C LYS A 64 14.08 8.66 -0.64
N SER A 65 14.50 9.88 -0.32
CA SER A 65 13.56 10.99 -0.05
C SER A 65 12.76 11.36 -1.30
N THR A 66 13.37 11.32 -2.48
CA THR A 66 12.66 11.52 -3.75
C THR A 66 11.61 10.43 -3.96
N PHE A 67 11.95 9.17 -3.69
CA PHE A 67 11.01 8.06 -3.79
C PHE A 67 9.82 8.24 -2.82
N ILE A 68 10.08 8.59 -1.56
CA ILE A 68 9.02 8.90 -0.56
C ILE A 68 8.08 9.99 -1.06
N ASN A 69 8.62 11.08 -1.62
CA ASN A 69 7.81 12.18 -2.13
C ASN A 69 6.99 11.77 -3.35
N THR A 70 7.57 11.00 -4.27
CA THR A 70 6.87 10.51 -5.46
C THR A 70 5.70 9.60 -5.09
N ILE A 71 5.87 8.66 -4.16
CA ILE A 71 4.78 7.76 -3.75
C ILE A 71 3.66 8.50 -3.01
N ARG A 72 4.01 9.56 -2.24
CA ARG A 72 3.06 10.47 -1.58
C ARG A 72 2.50 11.55 -2.51
N ARG A 73 2.90 11.55 -3.80
CA ARG A 73 2.54 12.57 -4.82
C ARG A 73 2.86 14.01 -4.41
N LEU A 74 3.87 14.19 -3.56
CA LEU A 74 4.34 15.49 -3.10
C LEU A 74 5.49 15.99 -3.98
N LYS A 75 5.47 17.28 -4.27
CA LYS A 75 6.61 17.98 -4.84
C LYS A 75 7.65 18.23 -3.75
N PRO A 76 8.95 18.28 -4.08
CA PRO A 76 10.00 18.61 -3.10
C PRO A 76 9.83 19.98 -2.41
N THR A 77 9.02 20.86 -3.00
CA THR A 77 8.70 22.19 -2.47
C THR A 77 7.53 22.19 -1.48
N ASP A 78 6.81 21.07 -1.35
CA ASP A 78 5.64 21.02 -0.49
C ASP A 78 6.06 21.00 0.99
N PRO A 79 5.31 21.66 1.90
CA PRO A 79 5.68 21.77 3.31
C PRO A 79 5.90 20.41 4.00
N ASP A 80 5.14 19.40 3.56
CA ASP A 80 5.14 18.05 4.14
C ASP A 80 6.06 17.07 3.39
N ALA A 81 6.84 17.56 2.41
CA ALA A 81 7.75 16.73 1.64
C ALA A 81 8.97 16.30 2.47
N ALA A 82 9.41 15.05 2.26
CA ALA A 82 10.67 14.55 2.77
C ALA A 82 11.82 15.38 2.18
N LYS A 83 12.68 15.93 3.04
CA LYS A 83 13.83 16.72 2.60
C LYS A 83 14.77 15.87 1.74
N VAL A 84 15.04 16.34 0.52
CA VAL A 84 15.97 15.70 -0.44
C VAL A 84 17.32 16.41 -0.36
N GLY A 85 18.42 15.65 -0.27
CA GLY A 85 19.78 16.18 -0.18
C GLY A 85 20.83 15.10 -0.46
N THR A 86 22.04 15.53 -0.85
CA THR A 86 23.19 14.65 -1.17
C THR A 86 23.99 14.22 0.06
N THR A 87 23.92 14.98 1.16
CA THR A 87 24.38 14.61 2.50
C THR A 87 23.34 13.75 3.21
N GLU A 88 23.73 12.97 4.23
CA GLU A 88 22.76 12.24 5.07
C GLU A 88 21.77 13.22 5.71
N THR A 89 20.60 13.38 5.09
CA THR A 89 19.54 14.28 5.55
C THR A 89 18.69 13.68 6.67
N THR A 90 18.84 12.37 6.94
CA THR A 90 17.97 11.63 7.85
C THR A 90 18.80 10.70 8.75
N THR A 91 19.38 11.26 9.82
CA THR A 91 20.16 10.51 10.84
C THR A 91 19.27 9.72 11.83
N LYS A 92 17.95 9.99 11.83
CA LYS A 92 16.93 9.27 12.62
C LYS A 92 15.78 8.86 11.71
N ALA A 93 15.24 7.66 11.91
CA ALA A 93 14.08 7.19 11.15
C ALA A 93 12.91 8.17 11.30
N GLN A 94 12.49 8.77 10.18
CA GLN A 94 11.40 9.74 10.13
C GLN A 94 10.19 9.08 9.47
N GLN A 95 9.06 9.06 10.17
CA GLN A 95 7.80 8.62 9.59
C GLN A 95 7.19 9.75 8.76
N TYR A 96 6.67 9.40 7.59
CA TYR A 96 5.94 10.30 6.70
C TYR A 96 4.54 9.70 6.50
N ARG A 97 3.50 10.35 7.05
CA ARG A 97 2.11 9.95 6.78
C ARG A 97 1.69 10.43 5.39
N ASP A 98 0.93 9.59 4.70
CA ASP A 98 0.25 9.98 3.46
C ASP A 98 -0.84 11.01 3.82
N PRO A 99 -0.96 12.15 3.10
CA PRO A 99 -2.05 13.11 3.27
C PRO A 99 -3.42 12.51 2.95
#